data_AF-A0A101VBR5-F1
#
_entry.id   AF-A0A101VBR5-F1
#
_cell.length_a   1.000
_cell.length_b   1.000
_cell.length_c   1.000
_cell.angle_alpha   90.00
_cell.angle_beta   90.00
_cell.angle_gamma   90.00
#
_symmetry.space_group_name_H-M   'P 1'
#
loop_
_entity.id
_entity.type
_entity.pdbx_description
1 polymer ?
#
loop_
_entity_poly.entity_id
_entity_poly.type
_entity_poly.pdbx_seq_one_letter_code
_entity_poly.pdbx_strand_id
1 'polypeptide(L)'
;MTIDFNDIIHGERGKLLQLLPKGSRSFCSAGCAGTWYFEWVKENYGSVDRHYGVELYSPKPHNLPSYATWIENSVSDMHDVPSATIDMLFSGQNIEHLYRDDLEGFLREANRVVTPGGYFCMDSPNRAVTQELGYVQPQHVLELTVDEACELVGAAGFSVENVYGIWSCGTDTKRYASVTEFASEDEVADRCALARNDPSRSFIWWIVARRTGPVSDDLTEITERIMANAFPAFVRARFRKLIGRIKAIEGSEAIVSVGSHEHGCVFYGPYIPLVKGDYLAEFMVKFHDTSGFISVDTACSRGEAVLSRMEVPATNIGAWTRIEMEFSLPDYTDTIETRLIAHGAHFDVRLGSQILRV
;
A
#
# COMPACT_ATOMS: atom_id res chain seq x y z
N MET A 1 -12.26 13.98 25.70
CA MET A 1 -11.38 12.83 25.43
C MET A 1 -10.87 13.03 24.02
N THR A 2 -9.57 13.03 23.77
CA THR A 2 -9.06 13.22 22.40
C THR A 2 -9.32 11.92 21.65
N ILE A 3 -10.15 11.96 20.61
CA ILE A 3 -10.47 10.78 19.80
C ILE A 3 -9.25 10.49 18.91
N ASP A 4 -8.72 9.26 18.94
CA ASP A 4 -7.63 8.84 18.05
C ASP A 4 -8.19 8.41 16.68
N PHE A 5 -7.48 8.75 15.60
CA PHE A 5 -7.89 8.39 14.25
C PHE A 5 -7.92 6.86 14.04
N ASN A 6 -6.96 6.12 14.59
CA ASN A 6 -6.94 4.67 14.44
C ASN A 6 -8.09 4.01 15.18
N ASP A 7 -8.48 4.55 16.34
CA ASP A 7 -9.65 4.07 17.08
C ASP A 7 -10.95 4.27 16.28
N ILE A 8 -11.08 5.40 15.56
CA ILE A 8 -12.22 5.65 14.65
C ILE A 8 -12.25 4.59 13.54
N ILE A 9 -11.13 4.40 12.83
CA ILE A 9 -11.05 3.43 11.73
C ILE A 9 -11.32 2.01 12.22
N HIS A 10 -10.71 1.61 13.34
CA HIS A 10 -10.93 0.31 13.95
C HIS A 10 -12.40 0.09 14.33
N GLY A 11 -13.04 1.10 14.93
CA GLY A 11 -14.46 1.07 15.27
C GLY A 11 -15.38 0.94 14.06
N GLU A 12 -15.13 1.68 12.98
CA GLU A 12 -15.92 1.59 11.74
C GLU A 12 -15.75 0.24 11.03
N ARG A 13 -14.54 -0.33 11.04
CA ARG A 13 -14.30 -1.70 10.54
C ARG A 13 -15.09 -2.72 11.37
N GLY A 14 -15.14 -2.56 12.69
CA GLY A 14 -15.97 -3.40 13.56
C GLY A 14 -17.46 -3.33 13.20
N LYS A 15 -17.98 -2.13 12.92
CA LYS A 15 -19.37 -1.95 12.43
C LYS A 15 -19.61 -2.62 11.09
N LEU A 16 -18.63 -2.70 10.20
CA LEU A 16 -18.75 -3.41 8.92
C LEU A 16 -18.66 -4.94 9.07
N LEU A 17 -17.83 -5.45 9.99
CA LEU A 17 -17.87 -6.87 10.39
C LEU A 17 -19.26 -7.29 10.90
N GLN A 18 -19.94 -6.40 11.62
CA GLN A 18 -21.31 -6.64 12.11
C GLN A 18 -22.32 -6.81 10.96
N LEU A 19 -22.09 -6.19 9.82
CA LEU A 19 -22.97 -6.27 8.64
C LEU A 19 -22.68 -7.46 7.72
N LEU A 20 -21.57 -8.18 7.92
CA LEU A 20 -21.24 -9.34 7.11
C LEU A 20 -22.34 -10.42 7.20
N PRO A 21 -22.55 -11.20 6.11
CA PRO A 21 -23.46 -12.34 6.09
C PRO A 21 -23.25 -13.25 7.30
N LYS A 22 -24.33 -13.52 8.05
CA LYS A 22 -24.29 -14.30 9.29
C LYS A 22 -24.45 -15.80 9.01
N GLY A 23 -24.03 -16.61 9.98
CA GLY A 23 -24.17 -18.07 9.93
C GLY A 23 -22.93 -18.83 9.47
N SER A 24 -21.81 -18.14 9.22
CA SER A 24 -20.53 -18.81 8.95
C SER A 24 -20.10 -19.64 10.16
N ARG A 25 -19.72 -20.89 9.92
CA ARG A 25 -19.19 -21.79 10.95
C ARG A 25 -17.68 -21.82 10.93
N SER A 26 -17.07 -21.63 9.76
CA SER A 26 -15.63 -21.46 9.59
C SER A 26 -15.28 -20.06 9.10
N PHE A 27 -14.33 -19.44 9.78
CA PHE A 27 -13.79 -18.12 9.45
C PHE A 27 -12.30 -18.22 9.17
N CYS A 28 -11.77 -17.44 8.24
CA CYS A 28 -10.34 -17.29 8.02
C CYS A 28 -9.98 -15.81 8.02
N SER A 29 -8.98 -15.42 8.80
CA SER A 29 -8.37 -14.09 8.74
C SER A 29 -7.01 -14.21 8.05
N ALA A 30 -6.85 -13.57 6.90
CA ALA A 30 -5.59 -13.49 6.16
C ALA A 30 -4.86 -12.19 6.54
N GLY A 31 -3.61 -12.32 7.01
CA GLY A 31 -2.82 -11.20 7.54
C GLY A 31 -3.28 -10.76 8.94
N CYS A 32 -3.54 -11.72 9.84
CA CYS A 32 -4.03 -11.42 11.18
C CYS A 32 -2.89 -11.15 12.18
N ALA A 33 -3.13 -10.24 13.13
CA ALA A 33 -2.13 -9.92 14.16
C ALA A 33 -2.62 -10.32 15.56
N GLY A 34 -1.83 -11.16 16.25
CA GLY A 34 -2.05 -11.43 17.67
C GLY A 34 -3.38 -12.13 18.01
N THR A 35 -3.58 -12.36 19.31
CA THR A 35 -4.83 -12.95 19.82
C THR A 35 -6.03 -12.01 19.67
N TRP A 36 -5.80 -10.69 19.75
CA TRP A 36 -6.85 -9.68 19.71
C TRP A 36 -7.67 -9.71 18.42
N TYR A 37 -7.09 -10.14 17.30
CA TYR A 37 -7.80 -10.22 16.02
C TYR A 37 -8.96 -11.22 16.07
N PHE A 38 -8.75 -12.36 16.74
CA PHE A 38 -9.79 -13.39 16.93
C PHE A 38 -10.89 -12.89 17.87
N GLU A 39 -10.50 -12.17 18.93
CA GLU A 39 -11.42 -11.56 19.89
C GLU A 39 -12.27 -10.48 19.22
N TRP A 40 -11.65 -9.60 18.44
CA TRP A 40 -12.31 -8.54 17.69
C TRP A 40 -13.33 -9.08 16.67
N VAL A 41 -12.97 -10.15 15.94
CA VAL A 41 -13.91 -10.85 15.06
C VAL A 41 -15.04 -11.47 15.87
N LYS A 42 -14.76 -12.15 16.99
CA LYS A 42 -15.81 -12.73 17.84
C LYS A 42 -16.78 -11.67 18.36
N GLU A 43 -16.29 -10.51 18.77
CA GLU A 43 -17.08 -9.40 19.30
C GLU A 43 -17.98 -8.76 18.23
N ASN A 44 -17.47 -8.58 17.01
CA ASN A 44 -18.17 -7.83 15.97
C ASN A 44 -18.90 -8.72 14.96
N TYR A 45 -18.31 -9.84 14.53
CA TYR A 45 -18.95 -10.77 13.63
C TYR A 45 -19.89 -11.74 14.37
N GLY A 46 -19.39 -12.32 15.48
CA GLY A 46 -20.05 -13.36 16.25
C GLY A 46 -19.16 -14.60 16.45
N SER A 47 -19.63 -15.57 17.24
CA SER A 47 -18.90 -16.81 17.47
C SER A 47 -18.96 -17.74 16.25
N VAL A 48 -17.85 -18.43 16.00
CA VAL A 48 -17.69 -19.43 14.93
C VAL A 48 -17.16 -20.74 15.53
N ASP A 49 -17.38 -21.85 14.83
CA ASP A 49 -16.90 -23.17 15.27
C ASP A 49 -15.38 -23.29 15.10
N ARG A 50 -14.83 -22.67 14.05
CA ARG A 50 -13.40 -22.66 13.74
C ARG A 50 -12.98 -21.34 13.13
N HIS A 51 -11.84 -20.82 13.56
CA HIS A 51 -11.23 -19.61 13.01
C HIS A 51 -9.76 -19.85 12.66
N TYR A 52 -9.41 -19.79 11.39
CA TYR A 52 -8.01 -19.83 10.94
C TYR A 52 -7.43 -18.41 10.92
N GLY A 53 -6.22 -18.24 11.43
CA GLY A 53 -5.40 -17.05 11.21
C GLY A 53 -4.18 -17.41 10.40
N VAL A 54 -4.07 -16.86 9.19
CA VAL A 54 -2.92 -17.04 8.29
C VAL A 54 -2.02 -15.82 8.42
N GLU A 55 -0.78 -16.03 8.85
CA GLU A 55 0.16 -14.95 9.15
C GLU A 55 1.61 -15.44 9.02
N LEU A 56 2.44 -14.69 8.29
CA LEU A 56 3.81 -15.10 7.97
C LEU A 56 4.86 -14.45 8.86
N TYR A 57 4.65 -13.20 9.28
CA TYR A 57 5.70 -12.37 9.88
C TYR A 57 5.58 -12.27 11.39
N SER A 58 4.36 -12.29 11.92
CA SER A 58 4.13 -12.24 13.35
C SER A 58 4.30 -13.62 13.99
N PRO A 59 4.93 -13.71 15.18
CA PRO A 59 5.05 -14.97 15.89
C PRO A 59 3.67 -15.43 16.37
N LYS A 60 3.47 -16.75 16.41
CA LYS A 60 2.27 -17.37 16.98
C LYS A 60 2.02 -16.88 18.41
N PRO A 61 0.81 -16.36 18.73
CA PRO A 61 0.46 -15.94 20.08
C PRO A 61 0.42 -17.12 21.06
N HIS A 62 0.83 -16.88 22.31
CA HIS A 62 0.81 -17.90 23.36
C HIS A 62 -0.61 -18.27 23.86
N ASN A 63 -1.57 -17.35 23.72
CA ASN A 63 -2.90 -17.44 24.31
C ASN A 63 -4.01 -17.51 23.25
N LEU A 64 -3.88 -18.40 22.26
CA LEU A 64 -4.91 -18.58 21.25
C LEU A 64 -6.19 -19.23 21.84
N PRO A 65 -7.39 -18.75 21.46
CA PRO A 65 -8.64 -19.41 21.81
C PRO A 65 -8.69 -20.85 21.24
N SER A 66 -9.43 -21.74 21.90
CA SER A 66 -9.50 -23.15 21.49
C SER A 66 -10.14 -23.39 20.11
N TYR A 67 -10.93 -22.44 19.61
CA TYR A 67 -11.52 -22.48 18.27
C TYR A 67 -10.58 -21.90 17.19
N ALA A 68 -9.47 -21.27 17.60
CA ALA A 68 -8.53 -20.62 16.70
C ALA A 68 -7.39 -21.57 16.30
N THR A 69 -7.02 -21.54 15.02
CA THR A 69 -5.85 -22.23 14.47
C THR A 69 -4.93 -21.19 13.82
N TRP A 70 -3.70 -21.09 14.30
CA TRP A 70 -2.68 -20.23 13.72
C TRP A 70 -1.85 -21.00 12.70
N ILE A 71 -1.70 -20.43 11.50
CA ILE A 71 -1.01 -21.02 10.35
C ILE A 71 0.10 -20.05 9.92
N GLU A 72 1.35 -20.52 9.98
CA GLU A 72 2.56 -19.76 9.62
C GLU A 72 2.84 -19.85 8.12
N ASN A 73 1.90 -19.35 7.32
CA ASN A 73 1.99 -19.37 5.85
C ASN A 73 1.95 -17.96 5.29
N SER A 74 2.48 -17.79 4.07
CA SER A 74 2.11 -16.65 3.25
C SER A 74 0.64 -16.72 2.89
N VAL A 75 -0.04 -15.58 2.84
CA VAL A 75 -1.41 -15.51 2.28
C VAL A 75 -1.44 -15.85 0.79
N SER A 76 -0.31 -15.77 0.09
CA SER A 76 -0.15 -16.22 -1.30
C SER A 76 0.00 -17.74 -1.47
N ASP A 77 0.19 -18.48 -0.38
CA ASP A 77 0.24 -19.94 -0.34
C ASP A 77 -0.34 -20.47 0.99
N MET A 78 -1.66 -20.62 1.04
CA MET A 78 -2.39 -21.12 2.20
C MET A 78 -2.46 -22.66 2.23
N HIS A 79 -1.41 -23.39 1.83
CA HIS A 79 -1.43 -24.86 1.71
C HIS A 79 -1.93 -25.61 2.96
N ASP A 80 -1.75 -25.05 4.16
CA ASP A 80 -2.24 -25.62 5.42
C ASP A 80 -3.72 -25.32 5.72
N VAL A 81 -4.37 -24.48 4.90
CA VAL A 81 -5.81 -24.27 4.88
C VAL A 81 -6.44 -25.21 3.84
N PRO A 82 -7.31 -26.14 4.25
CA PRO A 82 -7.94 -27.07 3.31
C PRO A 82 -8.87 -26.35 2.30
N SER A 83 -8.86 -26.82 1.06
CA SER A 83 -9.71 -26.27 -0.01
C SER A 83 -11.19 -26.37 0.31
N ALA A 84 -11.96 -25.35 -0.06
CA ALA A 84 -13.41 -25.28 0.10
C ALA A 84 -13.88 -25.63 1.53
N THR A 85 -13.23 -25.06 2.55
CA THR A 85 -13.61 -25.26 3.96
C THR A 85 -13.91 -23.98 4.72
N ILE A 86 -13.71 -22.81 4.12
CA ILE A 86 -13.91 -21.50 4.75
C ILE A 86 -15.24 -20.88 4.29
N ASP A 87 -16.16 -20.62 5.22
CA ASP A 87 -17.43 -19.94 4.92
C ASP A 87 -17.24 -18.44 4.73
N MET A 88 -16.33 -17.83 5.51
CA MET A 88 -15.97 -16.41 5.45
C MET A 88 -14.45 -16.22 5.51
N LEU A 89 -13.86 -15.74 4.43
CA LEU A 89 -12.48 -15.26 4.41
C LEU A 89 -12.48 -13.73 4.55
N PHE A 90 -11.72 -13.22 5.51
CA PHE A 90 -11.52 -11.79 5.75
C PHE A 90 -10.04 -11.43 5.61
N SER A 91 -9.74 -10.43 4.80
CA SER A 91 -8.38 -9.88 4.62
C SER A 91 -8.43 -8.37 4.77
N GLY A 92 -8.13 -7.88 5.96
CA GLY A 92 -8.32 -6.47 6.27
C GLY A 92 -7.04 -5.74 6.59
N GLN A 93 -6.73 -4.69 5.82
CA GLN A 93 -5.46 -3.94 5.83
C GLN A 93 -4.27 -4.89 5.63
N ASN A 94 -4.23 -5.56 4.48
CA ASN A 94 -3.28 -6.62 4.18
C ASN A 94 -2.83 -6.59 2.70
N ILE A 95 -3.77 -6.45 1.76
CA ILE A 95 -3.47 -6.58 0.33
C ILE A 95 -2.51 -5.49 -0.18
N GLU A 96 -2.51 -4.33 0.46
CA GLU A 96 -1.66 -3.19 0.15
C GLU A 96 -0.18 -3.45 0.43
N HIS A 97 0.13 -4.52 1.17
CA HIS A 97 1.48 -4.98 1.48
C HIS A 97 1.98 -6.05 0.50
N LEU A 98 1.12 -6.57 -0.37
CA LEU A 98 1.46 -7.68 -1.27
C LEU A 98 2.13 -7.16 -2.54
N TYR A 99 3.24 -7.80 -2.92
CA TYR A 99 3.80 -7.65 -4.26
C TYR A 99 2.92 -8.34 -5.30
N ARG A 100 3.20 -8.09 -6.58
CA ARG A 100 2.38 -8.58 -7.71
C ARG A 100 2.04 -10.07 -7.59
N ASP A 101 3.07 -10.90 -7.45
CA ASP A 101 2.92 -12.37 -7.44
C ASP A 101 2.17 -12.83 -6.18
N ASP A 102 2.39 -12.15 -5.04
CA ASP A 102 1.70 -12.45 -3.79
C ASP A 102 0.23 -12.05 -3.82
N LEU A 103 -0.09 -10.91 -4.43
CA LEU A 103 -1.48 -10.47 -4.62
C LEU A 103 -2.24 -11.44 -5.52
N GLU A 104 -1.64 -11.85 -6.63
CA GLU A 104 -2.23 -12.86 -7.52
C GLU A 104 -2.41 -14.20 -6.79
N GLY A 105 -1.36 -14.69 -6.11
CA GLY A 105 -1.40 -15.93 -5.34
C GLY A 105 -2.47 -15.88 -4.26
N PHE A 106 -2.58 -14.77 -3.54
CA PHE A 106 -3.59 -14.58 -2.50
C PHE A 106 -5.01 -14.66 -3.05
N LEU A 107 -5.29 -14.04 -4.20
CA LEU A 107 -6.61 -14.09 -4.84
C LEU A 107 -6.96 -15.51 -5.31
N ARG A 108 -5.97 -16.27 -5.80
CA ARG A 108 -6.15 -17.69 -6.17
C ARG A 108 -6.43 -18.56 -4.94
N GLU A 109 -5.67 -18.35 -3.86
CA GLU A 109 -5.85 -19.06 -2.60
C GLU A 109 -7.19 -18.73 -1.94
N ALA A 110 -7.61 -17.46 -1.99
CA ALA A 110 -8.92 -17.03 -1.55
C ALA A 110 -10.04 -17.82 -2.24
N ASN A 111 -9.99 -17.95 -3.57
CA ASN A 111 -10.94 -18.80 -4.30
C ASN A 111 -10.84 -20.26 -3.86
N ARG A 112 -9.63 -20.81 -3.73
CA ARG A 112 -9.40 -22.21 -3.37
C ARG A 112 -10.01 -22.58 -2.01
N VAL A 113 -9.77 -21.76 -0.98
CA VAL A 113 -10.13 -22.08 0.41
C VAL A 113 -11.59 -21.79 0.74
N VAL A 114 -12.20 -20.78 0.13
CA VAL A 114 -13.60 -20.39 0.37
C VAL A 114 -14.55 -21.45 -0.18
N THR A 115 -15.59 -21.84 0.56
CA THR A 115 -16.61 -22.80 0.10
C THR A 115 -17.36 -22.26 -1.12
N PRO A 116 -17.90 -23.12 -2.02
CA PRO A 116 -18.80 -22.67 -3.07
C PRO A 116 -20.00 -21.90 -2.48
N GLY A 117 -20.19 -20.65 -2.91
CA GLY A 117 -21.21 -19.77 -2.35
C GLY A 117 -20.87 -19.12 -1.01
N GLY A 118 -19.68 -19.39 -0.44
CA GLY A 118 -19.11 -18.68 0.70
C GLY A 118 -18.62 -17.27 0.34
N TYR A 119 -18.08 -16.56 1.33
CA TYR A 119 -17.79 -15.13 1.23
C TYR A 119 -16.30 -14.82 1.35
N PHE A 120 -15.88 -13.83 0.58
CA PHE A 120 -14.60 -13.17 0.68
C PHE A 120 -14.83 -11.68 0.94
N CYS A 121 -14.23 -11.19 2.00
CA CYS A 121 -14.31 -9.81 2.44
C CYS A 121 -12.90 -9.24 2.57
N MET A 122 -12.70 -8.02 2.08
CA MET A 122 -11.41 -7.34 2.23
C MET A 122 -11.56 -5.83 2.31
N ASP A 123 -10.60 -5.19 2.98
CA ASP A 123 -10.51 -3.75 3.08
C ASP A 123 -9.06 -3.30 2.93
N SER A 124 -8.87 -2.15 2.28
CA SER A 124 -7.56 -1.53 2.08
C SER A 124 -7.72 -0.02 1.89
N PRO A 125 -6.67 0.78 2.16
CA PRO A 125 -6.63 2.18 1.79
C PRO A 125 -6.89 2.39 0.30
N ASN A 126 -7.55 3.50 -0.02
CA ASN A 126 -7.97 3.86 -1.37
C ASN A 126 -6.92 4.76 -2.03
N ARG A 127 -6.20 4.22 -3.02
CA ARG A 127 -5.14 4.95 -3.72
C ARG A 127 -5.60 6.29 -4.30
N ALA A 128 -6.85 6.37 -4.79
CA ALA A 128 -7.39 7.61 -5.35
C ALA A 128 -7.45 8.74 -4.31
N VAL A 129 -7.71 8.40 -3.05
CA VAL A 129 -7.81 9.35 -1.93
C VAL A 129 -6.44 9.60 -1.30
N THR A 130 -5.66 8.55 -1.05
CA THR A 130 -4.37 8.69 -0.37
C THR A 130 -3.37 9.49 -1.20
N GLN A 131 -3.32 9.28 -2.52
CA GLN A 131 -2.46 10.07 -3.40
C GLN A 131 -2.89 11.53 -3.47
N GLU A 132 -4.20 11.79 -3.56
CA GLU A 132 -4.73 13.15 -3.59
C GLU A 132 -4.35 13.93 -2.32
N LEU A 133 -4.45 13.28 -1.17
CA LEU A 133 -4.11 13.88 0.13
C LEU A 133 -2.62 13.78 0.47
N GLY A 134 -1.80 13.19 -0.41
CA GLY A 134 -0.39 12.96 -0.16
C GLY A 134 -0.11 12.08 1.06
N TYR A 135 -1.07 11.26 1.48
CA TYR A 135 -0.91 10.29 2.55
C TYR A 135 0.03 9.17 2.11
N VAL A 136 1.02 8.84 2.94
CA VAL A 136 2.02 7.82 2.64
C VAL A 136 2.18 6.92 3.86
N GLN A 137 1.94 5.63 3.66
CA GLN A 137 2.35 4.58 4.59
C GLN A 137 3.54 3.83 4.01
N PRO A 138 4.72 3.89 4.66
CA PRO A 138 5.94 3.33 4.09
C PRO A 138 5.83 1.84 3.73
N GLN A 139 5.10 1.05 4.53
CA GLN A 139 4.99 -0.38 4.36
C GLN A 139 4.06 -0.82 3.21
N HIS A 140 3.29 0.11 2.60
CA HIS A 140 2.42 -0.27 1.49
C HIS A 140 3.25 -0.39 0.20
N VAL A 141 3.06 -1.48 -0.54
CA VAL A 141 3.62 -1.74 -1.86
C VAL A 141 2.78 -1.07 -2.95
N LEU A 142 1.47 -1.34 -2.96
CA LEU A 142 0.51 -0.67 -3.82
C LEU A 142 -0.87 -0.68 -3.18
N GLU A 143 -1.45 0.49 -3.00
CA GLU A 143 -2.86 0.61 -2.66
C GLU A 143 -3.70 0.49 -3.94
N LEU A 144 -4.86 -0.17 -3.89
CA LEU A 144 -5.76 -0.27 -5.04
C LEU A 144 -6.85 0.82 -4.99
N THR A 145 -7.36 1.20 -6.16
CA THR A 145 -8.64 1.91 -6.23
C THR A 145 -9.80 0.92 -6.06
N VAL A 146 -11.00 1.45 -5.81
CA VAL A 146 -12.23 0.64 -5.71
C VAL A 146 -12.45 -0.18 -6.98
N ASP A 147 -12.31 0.44 -8.16
CA ASP A 147 -12.57 -0.22 -9.44
C ASP A 147 -11.57 -1.35 -9.71
N GLU A 148 -10.28 -1.11 -9.44
CA GLU A 148 -9.23 -2.13 -9.57
C GLU A 148 -9.43 -3.30 -8.61
N ALA A 149 -9.81 -3.01 -7.36
CA ALA A 149 -10.11 -4.03 -6.37
C ALA A 149 -11.33 -4.88 -6.79
N CYS A 150 -12.40 -4.26 -7.27
CA CYS A 150 -13.58 -4.96 -7.79
C CYS A 150 -13.26 -5.81 -9.02
N GLU A 151 -12.44 -5.30 -9.94
CA GLU A 151 -12.00 -6.04 -11.13
C GLU A 151 -11.22 -7.30 -10.75
N LEU A 152 -10.24 -7.17 -9.85
CA LEU A 152 -9.44 -8.29 -9.35
C LEU A 152 -10.28 -9.33 -8.61
N VAL A 153 -11.22 -8.90 -7.75
CA VAL A 153 -12.16 -9.79 -7.06
C VAL A 153 -13.04 -10.55 -8.07
N GLY A 154 -13.52 -9.86 -9.10
CA GLY A 154 -14.26 -10.45 -10.20
C GLY A 154 -13.46 -11.55 -10.91
N ALA A 155 -12.23 -11.21 -11.32
CA ALA A 155 -11.30 -12.14 -11.96
C ALA A 155 -10.91 -13.31 -11.05
N ALA A 156 -10.91 -13.13 -9.72
CA ALA A 156 -10.69 -14.18 -8.74
C ALA A 156 -11.88 -15.15 -8.56
N GLY A 157 -12.97 -15.00 -9.32
CA GLY A 157 -14.13 -15.89 -9.28
C GLY A 157 -15.17 -15.54 -8.22
N PHE A 158 -15.20 -14.27 -7.78
CA PHE A 158 -16.16 -13.75 -6.82
C PHE A 158 -17.06 -12.69 -7.45
N SER A 159 -18.34 -12.67 -7.07
CA SER A 159 -19.26 -11.58 -7.39
C SER A 159 -19.25 -10.58 -6.25
N VAL A 160 -18.89 -9.33 -6.52
CA VAL A 160 -19.00 -8.23 -5.55
C VAL A 160 -20.48 -7.99 -5.23
N GLU A 161 -20.88 -8.14 -3.97
CA GLU A 161 -22.27 -7.90 -3.52
C GLU A 161 -22.40 -6.49 -2.94
N ASN A 162 -21.39 -6.03 -2.21
CA ASN A 162 -21.38 -4.70 -1.61
C ASN A 162 -19.97 -4.09 -1.61
N VAL A 163 -19.93 -2.77 -1.74
CA VAL A 163 -18.74 -1.96 -1.51
C VAL A 163 -19.13 -0.82 -0.57
N TYR A 164 -18.42 -0.69 0.54
CA TYR A 164 -18.61 0.37 1.52
C TYR A 164 -17.36 1.22 1.64
N GLY A 165 -17.52 2.48 2.02
CA GLY A 165 -16.42 3.33 2.42
C GLY A 165 -16.29 3.43 3.94
N ILE A 166 -15.07 3.67 4.39
CA ILE A 166 -14.72 4.03 5.75
C ILE A 166 -13.99 5.36 5.70
N TRP A 167 -14.50 6.32 6.48
CA TRP A 167 -13.95 7.67 6.64
C TRP A 167 -13.92 8.50 5.34
N SER A 168 -14.93 9.35 5.14
CA SER A 168 -15.03 10.19 3.95
C SER A 168 -13.90 11.22 3.93
N CYS A 169 -13.22 11.37 2.80
CA CYS A 169 -12.21 12.40 2.56
C CYS A 169 -12.70 13.52 1.64
N GLY A 170 -13.98 13.47 1.26
CA GLY A 170 -14.64 14.55 0.56
C GLY A 170 -16.01 14.16 0.04
N THR A 171 -16.66 15.14 -0.55
CA THR A 171 -17.88 15.08 -1.35
C THR A 171 -17.64 15.88 -2.62
N ASP A 172 -18.66 16.02 -3.48
CA ASP A 172 -18.56 16.86 -4.68
C ASP A 172 -18.38 18.35 -4.34
N THR A 173 -18.76 18.77 -3.14
CA THR A 173 -18.78 20.18 -2.71
C THR A 173 -17.81 20.50 -1.58
N LYS A 174 -17.19 19.49 -0.97
CA LYS A 174 -16.28 19.64 0.18
C LYS A 174 -15.12 18.68 0.05
N ARG A 175 -13.89 19.17 0.20
CA ARG A 175 -12.69 18.32 0.34
C ARG A 175 -12.07 18.54 1.70
N TYR A 176 -11.63 17.46 2.34
CA TYR A 176 -10.91 17.53 3.60
C TYR A 176 -9.42 17.64 3.32
N ALA A 177 -8.72 18.53 4.04
CA ALA A 177 -7.29 18.75 3.82
C ALA A 177 -6.41 17.64 4.43
N SER A 178 -6.98 16.82 5.31
CA SER A 178 -6.26 15.78 6.04
C SER A 178 -7.12 14.53 6.26
N VAL A 179 -6.45 13.38 6.25
CA VAL A 179 -7.02 12.11 6.69
C VAL A 179 -7.15 12.08 8.20
N THR A 180 -6.11 12.51 8.93
CA THR A 180 -5.98 12.29 10.38
C THR A 180 -6.43 13.47 11.22
N GLU A 181 -6.53 14.67 10.65
CA GLU A 181 -6.97 15.88 11.35
C GLU A 181 -8.46 16.13 11.09
N PHE A 182 -9.19 16.47 12.15
CA PHE A 182 -10.62 16.80 12.15
C PHE A 182 -10.92 17.80 13.26
N ALA A 183 -11.93 18.65 13.07
CA ALA A 183 -12.19 19.80 13.93
C ALA A 183 -13.11 19.48 15.13
N SER A 184 -13.96 18.46 15.04
CA SER A 184 -14.95 18.14 16.07
C SER A 184 -15.45 16.69 16.01
N GLU A 185 -16.12 16.24 17.07
CA GLU A 185 -16.82 14.94 17.10
C GLU A 185 -17.97 14.88 16.07
N ASP A 186 -18.63 16.01 15.82
CA ASP A 186 -19.65 16.12 14.76
C ASP A 186 -19.05 15.86 13.38
N GLU A 187 -17.85 16.41 13.10
CA GLU A 187 -17.14 16.12 11.85
C GLU A 187 -16.80 14.63 11.72
N VAL A 188 -16.37 13.99 12.82
CA VAL A 188 -16.09 12.55 12.85
C VAL A 188 -17.36 11.76 12.48
N ALA A 189 -18.49 12.06 13.12
CA ALA A 189 -19.76 11.39 12.86
C ALA A 189 -20.21 11.57 11.40
N ASP A 190 -20.13 12.80 10.88
CA ASP A 190 -20.47 13.13 9.50
C ASP A 190 -19.60 12.37 8.50
N ARG A 191 -18.27 12.37 8.70
CA ARG A 191 -17.33 11.67 7.80
C ARG A 191 -17.58 10.17 7.78
N CYS A 192 -17.87 9.55 8.93
CA CYS A 192 -18.23 8.13 9.00
C CYS A 192 -19.56 7.83 8.29
N ALA A 193 -20.58 8.66 8.49
CA ALA A 193 -21.89 8.48 7.87
C ALA A 193 -21.83 8.63 6.34
N LEU A 194 -21.11 9.65 5.85
CA LEU A 194 -20.93 9.90 4.42
C LEU A 194 -20.16 8.77 3.73
N ALA A 195 -19.10 8.27 4.37
CA ALA A 195 -18.22 7.25 3.79
C ALA A 195 -18.98 5.99 3.36
N ARG A 196 -19.96 5.59 4.17
CA ARG A 196 -20.63 4.28 4.05
C ARG A 196 -21.13 4.00 2.64
N ASN A 197 -21.62 5.03 1.95
CA ASN A 197 -22.22 4.93 0.62
C ASN A 197 -21.35 5.56 -0.49
N ASP A 198 -20.11 5.94 -0.18
CA ASP A 198 -19.23 6.67 -1.09
C ASP A 198 -17.78 6.16 -1.00
N PRO A 199 -17.54 4.87 -1.31
CA PRO A 199 -16.23 4.24 -1.17
C PRO A 199 -15.13 4.90 -2.01
N SER A 200 -15.48 5.44 -3.19
CA SER A 200 -14.51 6.07 -4.10
C SER A 200 -13.86 7.33 -3.52
N ARG A 201 -14.53 8.02 -2.59
CA ARG A 201 -14.03 9.21 -1.87
C ARG A 201 -13.74 8.93 -0.39
N SER A 202 -13.73 7.67 0.00
CA SER A 202 -13.40 7.25 1.36
C SER A 202 -11.94 6.82 1.47
N PHE A 203 -11.34 7.06 2.64
CA PHE A 203 -9.95 6.73 2.90
C PHE A 203 -9.68 5.23 2.78
N ILE A 204 -10.61 4.40 3.25
CA ILE A 204 -10.59 2.94 3.07
C ILE A 204 -11.85 2.53 2.34
N TRP A 205 -11.71 1.60 1.40
CA TRP A 205 -12.83 0.88 0.82
C TRP A 205 -12.94 -0.51 1.47
N TRP A 206 -14.14 -1.07 1.48
CA TRP A 206 -14.46 -2.38 2.06
C TRP A 206 -15.36 -3.14 1.08
N ILE A 207 -14.89 -4.30 0.61
CA ILE A 207 -15.61 -5.16 -0.34
C ILE A 207 -16.15 -6.38 0.38
N VAL A 208 -17.41 -6.72 0.10
CA VAL A 208 -18.01 -8.01 0.41
C VAL A 208 -18.37 -8.70 -0.90
N ALA A 209 -17.80 -9.88 -1.13
CA ALA A 209 -17.97 -10.63 -2.36
C ALA A 209 -18.30 -12.10 -2.07
N ARG A 210 -19.05 -12.72 -2.96
CA ARG A 210 -19.48 -14.11 -2.84
C ARG A 210 -18.80 -14.95 -3.90
N ARG A 211 -18.28 -16.13 -3.52
CA ARG A 211 -17.68 -17.05 -4.48
C ARG A 211 -18.74 -17.60 -5.42
N THR A 212 -18.63 -17.28 -6.71
CA THR A 212 -19.59 -17.68 -7.75
C THR A 212 -19.00 -18.61 -8.79
N GLY A 213 -17.66 -18.70 -8.91
CA GLY A 213 -17.02 -19.52 -9.91
C GLY A 213 -15.53 -19.79 -9.63
N PRO A 214 -14.85 -20.43 -10.59
CA PRO A 214 -13.39 -20.56 -10.56
C PRO A 214 -12.71 -19.21 -10.84
N VAL A 215 -11.41 -19.16 -10.60
CA VAL A 215 -10.56 -18.04 -11.01
C VAL A 215 -10.54 -17.95 -12.54
N SER A 216 -10.61 -16.73 -13.08
CA SER A 216 -10.47 -16.44 -14.51
C SER A 216 -9.04 -16.66 -14.99
N ASP A 217 -8.89 -17.08 -16.25
CA ASP A 217 -7.59 -17.17 -16.92
C ASP A 217 -6.94 -15.78 -17.07
N ASP A 218 -7.74 -14.71 -17.08
CA ASP A 218 -7.27 -13.32 -17.24
C ASP A 218 -6.68 -12.71 -15.97
N LEU A 219 -6.77 -13.38 -14.80
CA LEU A 219 -6.34 -12.80 -13.51
C LEU A 219 -4.88 -12.31 -13.53
N THR A 220 -3.99 -13.08 -14.18
CA THR A 220 -2.57 -12.71 -14.31
C THR A 220 -2.41 -11.43 -15.12
N GLU A 221 -3.07 -11.33 -16.29
CA GLU A 221 -3.00 -10.15 -17.16
C GLU A 221 -3.56 -8.91 -16.47
N ILE A 222 -4.68 -9.04 -15.76
CA ILE A 222 -5.31 -7.94 -15.01
C ILE A 222 -4.36 -7.45 -13.90
N THR A 223 -3.79 -8.37 -13.12
CA THR A 223 -2.85 -8.01 -12.04
C THR A 223 -1.61 -7.31 -12.61
N GLU A 224 -1.02 -7.85 -13.68
CA GLU A 224 0.13 -7.24 -14.36
C GLU A 224 -0.19 -5.84 -14.89
N ARG A 225 -1.34 -5.67 -15.55
CA ARG A 225 -1.78 -4.39 -16.09
C ARG A 225 -1.97 -3.34 -14.99
N ILE A 226 -2.62 -3.70 -13.89
CA ILE A 226 -2.83 -2.78 -12.75
C ILE A 226 -1.47 -2.38 -12.15
N MET A 227 -0.61 -3.35 -11.86
CA MET A 227 0.72 -3.08 -11.28
C MET A 227 1.57 -2.21 -12.19
N ALA A 228 1.65 -2.53 -13.49
CA ALA A 228 2.44 -1.77 -14.46
C ALA A 228 1.96 -0.32 -14.61
N ASN A 229 0.65 -0.08 -14.57
CA ASN A 229 0.08 1.25 -14.72
C ASN A 229 0.15 2.08 -13.45
N ALA A 230 -0.07 1.46 -12.29
CA ALA A 230 -0.25 2.18 -11.03
C ALA A 230 1.02 2.32 -10.21
N PHE A 231 1.86 1.28 -10.16
CA PHE A 231 3.04 1.24 -9.29
C PHE A 231 4.01 2.41 -9.55
N PRO A 232 4.36 2.77 -10.80
CA PRO A 232 5.28 3.88 -11.05
C PRO A 232 4.76 5.22 -10.52
N ALA A 233 3.48 5.52 -10.73
CA ALA A 233 2.86 6.75 -10.24
C ALA A 233 2.74 6.76 -8.71
N PHE A 234 2.43 5.60 -8.12
CA PHE A 234 2.31 5.42 -6.68
C PHE A 234 3.64 5.65 -5.95
N VAL A 235 4.73 5.03 -6.42
CA VAL A 235 6.07 5.26 -5.85
C VAL A 235 6.47 6.73 -6.02
N ARG A 236 6.18 7.33 -7.19
CA ARG A 236 6.54 8.73 -7.45
C ARG A 236 5.84 9.71 -6.52
N ALA A 237 4.56 9.49 -6.22
CA ALA A 237 3.79 10.34 -5.32
C ALA A 237 4.38 10.41 -3.90
N ARG A 238 5.28 9.48 -3.54
CA ARG A 238 6.00 9.46 -2.26
C ARG A 238 7.27 10.32 -2.25
N PHE A 239 7.76 10.77 -3.40
CA PHE A 239 8.86 11.73 -3.44
C PHE A 239 8.39 13.13 -3.06
N ARG A 240 9.18 13.81 -2.24
CA ARG A 240 8.97 15.19 -1.84
C ARG A 240 10.04 16.06 -2.47
N LYS A 241 9.61 17.00 -3.32
CA LYS A 241 10.48 18.03 -3.92
C LYS A 241 10.57 19.23 -2.96
N LEU A 242 11.79 19.64 -2.62
CA LEU A 242 12.03 20.81 -1.77
C LEU A 242 12.43 22.03 -2.62
N ILE A 243 13.56 21.97 -3.34
CA ILE A 243 14.04 23.08 -4.21
C ILE A 243 13.84 22.77 -5.70
N GLY A 244 14.18 23.70 -6.58
CA GLY A 244 13.96 23.59 -8.03
C GLY A 244 12.51 23.80 -8.45
N ARG A 245 12.32 24.10 -9.74
CA ARG A 245 11.00 24.29 -10.37
C ARG A 245 10.62 23.08 -11.22
N ILE A 246 9.35 22.69 -11.20
CA ILE A 246 8.83 21.72 -12.18
C ILE A 246 8.85 22.42 -13.54
N LYS A 247 9.70 21.93 -14.44
CA LYS A 247 9.89 22.46 -15.80
C LYS A 247 8.92 21.84 -16.79
N ALA A 248 8.65 20.55 -16.66
CA ALA A 248 7.76 19.79 -17.53
C ALA A 248 7.24 18.52 -16.82
N ILE A 249 6.19 17.93 -17.37
CA ILE A 249 5.70 16.59 -17.03
C ILE A 249 5.64 15.79 -18.33
N GLU A 250 6.37 14.67 -18.39
CA GLU A 250 6.45 13.77 -19.54
C GLU A 250 5.87 12.41 -19.15
N GLY A 251 4.66 12.09 -19.61
CA GLY A 251 3.94 10.90 -19.16
C GLY A 251 3.67 10.95 -17.65
N SER A 252 4.22 10.00 -16.89
CA SER A 252 4.13 10.01 -15.43
C SER A 252 5.30 10.76 -14.76
N GLU A 253 6.32 11.22 -15.49
CA GLU A 253 7.57 11.76 -14.93
C GLU A 253 7.58 13.30 -14.88
N ALA A 254 7.82 13.87 -13.70
CA ALA A 254 8.07 15.31 -13.56
C ALA A 254 9.56 15.60 -13.76
N ILE A 255 9.89 16.64 -14.52
CA ILE A 255 11.25 17.16 -14.68
C ILE A 255 11.42 18.38 -13.79
N VAL A 256 12.36 18.31 -12.85
CA VAL A 256 12.73 19.42 -11.95
C VAL A 256 13.98 20.09 -12.49
N SER A 257 13.94 21.40 -12.65
CA SER A 257 15.07 22.23 -13.08
C SER A 257 15.61 22.99 -11.87
N VAL A 258 16.92 22.88 -11.65
CA VAL A 258 17.64 23.46 -10.51
C VAL A 258 18.76 24.34 -11.05
N GLY A 259 18.80 25.61 -10.64
CA GLY A 259 19.84 26.55 -11.04
C GLY A 259 21.11 26.46 -10.18
N SER A 260 22.25 26.92 -10.71
CA SER A 260 23.54 26.91 -10.00
C SER A 260 23.62 27.74 -8.72
N HIS A 261 22.62 28.57 -8.45
CA HIS A 261 22.49 29.35 -7.21
C HIS A 261 21.66 28.63 -6.14
N GLU A 262 20.98 27.53 -6.50
CA GLU A 262 20.17 26.74 -5.57
C GLU A 262 21.06 25.68 -4.90
N HIS A 263 20.99 25.62 -3.57
CA HIS A 263 21.75 24.66 -2.76
C HIS A 263 20.81 23.92 -1.81
N GLY A 264 21.09 22.64 -1.58
CA GLY A 264 20.36 21.80 -0.63
C GLY A 264 19.61 20.64 -1.28
N CYS A 265 18.78 19.97 -0.50
CA CYS A 265 18.04 18.79 -0.94
C CYS A 265 17.02 19.17 -2.02
N VAL A 266 17.11 18.56 -3.20
CA VAL A 266 16.19 18.73 -4.32
C VAL A 266 14.94 17.90 -4.10
N PHE A 267 15.13 16.62 -3.80
CA PHE A 267 14.06 15.72 -3.40
C PHE A 267 14.55 14.58 -2.52
N TYR A 268 13.61 13.97 -1.81
CA TYR A 268 13.79 12.75 -1.02
C TYR A 268 12.54 11.85 -1.07
N GLY A 269 12.68 10.57 -0.75
CA GLY A 269 11.64 9.52 -0.84
C GLY A 269 12.20 8.25 -1.50
N PRO A 270 11.43 7.17 -1.71
CA PRO A 270 9.98 7.07 -1.56
C PRO A 270 9.52 6.42 -0.24
N TYR A 271 10.42 6.10 0.69
CA TYR A 271 10.10 5.38 1.93
C TYR A 271 9.44 4.02 1.67
N ILE A 272 10.09 3.17 0.88
CA ILE A 272 9.56 1.85 0.51
C ILE A 272 10.18 0.74 1.36
N PRO A 273 9.48 -0.39 1.56
CA PRO A 273 10.05 -1.54 2.25
C PRO A 273 10.82 -2.40 1.24
N LEU A 274 12.02 -2.83 1.60
CA LEU A 274 12.81 -3.76 0.78
C LEU A 274 13.24 -4.95 1.63
N VAL A 275 13.19 -6.13 1.02
CA VAL A 275 13.71 -7.36 1.63
C VAL A 275 15.24 -7.38 1.62
N LYS A 276 15.84 -8.35 2.30
CA LYS A 276 17.27 -8.62 2.21
C LYS A 276 17.71 -8.82 0.75
N GLY A 277 18.80 -8.16 0.35
CA GLY A 277 19.37 -8.32 -0.99
C GLY A 277 20.26 -7.17 -1.40
N ASP A 278 20.75 -7.26 -2.64
CA ASP A 278 21.54 -6.23 -3.28
C ASP A 278 20.66 -5.43 -4.24
N TYR A 279 20.91 -4.13 -4.32
CA TYR A 279 20.06 -3.18 -5.03
C TYR A 279 20.87 -2.11 -5.75
N LEU A 280 20.28 -1.58 -6.82
CA LEU A 280 20.75 -0.45 -7.61
C LEU A 280 19.72 0.68 -7.55
N ALA A 281 20.14 1.86 -7.09
CA ALA A 281 19.37 3.09 -7.21
C ALA A 281 19.81 3.87 -8.46
N GLU A 282 18.86 4.20 -9.34
CA GLU A 282 19.08 4.95 -10.57
C GLU A 282 18.46 6.34 -10.52
N PHE A 283 19.24 7.35 -10.89
CA PHE A 283 18.81 8.74 -11.06
C PHE A 283 19.06 9.19 -12.50
N MET A 284 18.15 9.97 -13.08
CA MET A 284 18.30 10.53 -14.42
C MET A 284 18.51 12.04 -14.33
N VAL A 285 19.71 12.50 -14.66
CA VAL A 285 20.14 13.90 -14.52
C VAL A 285 20.70 14.43 -15.85
N LYS A 286 20.44 15.69 -16.16
CA LYS A 286 21.01 16.40 -17.30
C LYS A 286 21.61 17.72 -16.85
N PHE A 287 22.93 17.81 -16.82
CA PHE A 287 23.66 19.04 -16.49
C PHE A 287 23.63 20.03 -17.66
N HIS A 288 23.53 21.33 -17.36
CA HIS A 288 23.48 22.40 -18.36
C HIS A 288 24.78 23.21 -18.44
N ASP A 289 25.63 23.14 -17.42
CA ASP A 289 26.98 23.71 -17.40
C ASP A 289 27.87 22.90 -16.42
N THR A 290 29.14 23.28 -16.31
CA THR A 290 30.14 22.58 -15.49
C THR A 290 30.24 23.13 -14.06
N SER A 291 29.25 23.88 -13.58
CA SER A 291 29.28 24.44 -12.24
C SER A 291 28.87 23.40 -11.20
N GLY A 292 29.53 23.45 -10.03
CA GLY A 292 29.18 22.65 -8.86
C GLY A 292 29.15 21.14 -9.09
N PHE A 293 28.41 20.47 -8.23
CA PHE A 293 28.14 19.04 -8.29
C PHE A 293 26.80 18.72 -7.61
N ILE A 294 26.37 17.47 -7.69
CA ILE A 294 25.26 16.95 -6.89
C ILE A 294 25.75 15.81 -6.00
N SER A 295 25.06 15.57 -4.89
CA SER A 295 25.21 14.36 -4.10
C SER A 295 23.94 13.53 -4.21
N VAL A 296 24.07 12.25 -4.48
CA VAL A 296 22.98 11.28 -4.39
C VAL A 296 23.28 10.30 -3.26
N ASP A 297 22.26 9.90 -2.51
CA ASP A 297 22.41 8.84 -1.52
C ASP A 297 21.14 7.99 -1.36
N THR A 298 21.34 6.79 -0.84
CA THR A 298 20.30 5.87 -0.37
C THR A 298 20.45 5.81 1.14
N ALA A 299 19.35 5.93 1.85
CA ALA A 299 19.30 5.91 3.30
C ALA A 299 18.08 5.11 3.79
N CYS A 300 18.10 4.75 5.08
CA CYS A 300 16.95 4.21 5.80
C CYS A 300 16.72 5.01 7.09
N SER A 301 15.68 4.63 7.84
CA SER A 301 15.35 5.28 9.13
C SER A 301 15.16 6.79 8.98
N ARG A 302 14.49 7.20 7.89
CA ARG A 302 14.24 8.62 7.56
C ARG A 302 15.51 9.48 7.48
N GLY A 303 16.59 8.87 6.99
CA GLY A 303 17.79 9.58 6.59
C GLY A 303 18.87 9.58 7.65
N GLU A 304 18.62 8.95 8.79
CA GLU A 304 19.55 8.77 9.90
C GLU A 304 20.69 7.80 9.55
N ALA A 305 20.41 6.76 8.76
CA ALA A 305 21.38 5.77 8.34
C ALA A 305 21.59 5.81 6.82
N VAL A 306 22.74 6.33 6.38
CA VAL A 306 23.12 6.36 4.96
C VAL A 306 23.74 5.01 4.58
N LEU A 307 23.14 4.35 3.60
CA LEU A 307 23.55 3.04 3.09
C LEU A 307 24.60 3.16 1.98
N SER A 308 24.43 4.14 1.10
CA SER A 308 25.35 4.43 0.00
C SER A 308 25.24 5.89 -0.40
N ARG A 309 26.35 6.50 -0.84
CA ARG A 309 26.40 7.89 -1.27
C ARG A 309 27.42 8.09 -2.39
N MET A 310 27.10 8.95 -3.34
CA MET A 310 27.99 9.35 -4.42
C MET A 310 27.92 10.87 -4.64
N GLU A 311 29.07 11.50 -4.83
CA GLU A 311 29.17 12.87 -5.36
C GLU A 311 29.41 12.81 -6.88
N VAL A 312 28.60 13.55 -7.64
CA VAL A 312 28.62 13.54 -9.10
C VAL A 312 28.91 14.95 -9.62
N PRO A 313 30.14 15.21 -10.09
CA PRO A 313 30.50 16.48 -10.73
C PRO A 313 29.66 16.74 -11.98
N ALA A 314 29.33 18.01 -12.22
CA ALA A 314 28.59 18.42 -13.41
C ALA A 314 29.41 18.16 -14.68
N THR A 315 29.10 17.05 -15.35
CA THR A 315 29.80 16.54 -16.54
C THR A 315 28.78 16.08 -17.59
N ASN A 316 29.22 15.72 -18.79
CA ASN A 316 28.34 15.28 -19.89
C ASN A 316 27.22 16.29 -20.23
N ILE A 317 27.60 17.55 -20.38
CA ILE A 317 26.69 18.69 -20.52
C ILE A 317 25.72 18.52 -21.69
N GLY A 318 24.44 18.79 -21.44
CA GLY A 318 23.39 18.77 -22.46
C GLY A 318 22.77 17.40 -22.73
N ALA A 319 23.32 16.31 -22.16
CA ALA A 319 22.79 14.96 -22.29
C ALA A 319 22.17 14.45 -20.98
N TRP A 320 21.10 13.65 -21.09
CA TRP A 320 20.61 12.88 -19.96
C TRP A 320 21.61 11.77 -19.64
N THR A 321 22.04 11.75 -18.39
CA THR A 321 23.00 10.80 -17.83
C THR A 321 22.30 10.02 -16.73
N ARG A 322 22.47 8.70 -16.76
CA ARG A 322 22.06 7.83 -15.68
C ARG A 322 23.16 7.79 -14.62
N ILE A 323 22.78 8.02 -13.37
CA ILE A 323 23.64 7.87 -12.21
C ILE A 323 23.15 6.65 -11.46
N GLU A 324 24.04 5.68 -11.27
CA GLU A 324 23.74 4.38 -10.69
C GLU A 324 24.51 4.24 -9.37
N MET A 325 23.84 3.75 -8.33
CA MET A 325 24.44 3.60 -7.01
C MET A 325 23.98 2.30 -6.36
N GLU A 326 24.93 1.44 -6.07
CA GLU A 326 24.71 0.15 -5.43
C GLU A 326 24.56 0.29 -3.91
N PHE A 327 23.72 -0.54 -3.31
CA PHE A 327 23.60 -0.72 -1.86
C PHE A 327 23.10 -2.13 -1.53
N SER A 328 23.44 -2.61 -0.33
CA SER A 328 23.05 -3.94 0.16
C SER A 328 22.27 -3.82 1.45
N LEU A 329 21.25 -4.67 1.60
CA LEU A 329 20.44 -4.78 2.80
C LEU A 329 20.69 -6.15 3.46
N PRO A 330 21.20 -6.19 4.71
CA PRO A 330 21.46 -7.46 5.40
C PRO A 330 20.18 -8.17 5.84
N ASP A 331 19.11 -7.41 6.08
CA ASP A 331 17.81 -7.84 6.58
C ASP A 331 16.69 -7.02 5.92
N TYR A 332 15.43 -7.40 6.16
CA TYR A 332 14.27 -6.57 5.77
C TYR A 332 14.40 -5.17 6.40
N THR A 333 14.26 -4.15 5.57
CA THR A 333 14.36 -2.75 5.99
C THR A 333 13.11 -2.02 5.54
N ASP A 334 12.38 -1.46 6.51
CA ASP A 334 11.30 -0.53 6.21
C ASP A 334 11.86 0.87 5.96
N THR A 335 11.16 1.69 5.17
CA THR A 335 11.50 3.11 4.97
C THR A 335 12.76 3.43 4.16
N ILE A 336 13.13 2.60 3.18
CA ILE A 336 14.21 2.94 2.24
C ILE A 336 13.86 4.21 1.47
N GLU A 337 14.78 5.17 1.49
CA GLU A 337 14.69 6.41 0.74
C GLU A 337 15.98 6.69 -0.03
N THR A 338 15.84 7.55 -1.02
CA THR A 338 16.90 8.09 -1.84
C THR A 338 16.78 9.60 -1.85
N ARG A 339 17.91 10.30 -1.92
CA ARG A 339 17.96 11.75 -1.88
C ARG A 339 18.88 12.27 -2.97
N LEU A 340 18.53 13.42 -3.51
CA LEU A 340 19.40 14.19 -4.40
C LEU A 340 19.59 15.59 -3.82
N ILE A 341 20.85 15.99 -3.67
CA ILE A 341 21.26 17.25 -3.03
C ILE A 341 22.08 18.05 -4.02
N ALA A 342 21.71 19.31 -4.25
CA ALA A 342 22.42 20.22 -5.13
C ALA A 342 23.52 20.98 -4.38
N HIS A 343 24.72 21.01 -4.95
CA HIS A 343 25.86 21.79 -4.47
C HIS A 343 26.31 22.80 -5.53
N GLY A 344 25.37 23.67 -5.94
CA GLY A 344 25.61 24.75 -6.89
C GLY A 344 25.71 24.31 -8.35
N ALA A 345 25.15 23.15 -8.69
CA ALA A 345 25.05 22.67 -10.06
C ALA A 345 23.79 23.19 -10.76
N HIS A 346 23.88 23.43 -12.07
CA HIS A 346 22.73 23.75 -12.92
C HIS A 346 22.33 22.53 -13.76
N PHE A 347 21.14 21.98 -13.50
CA PHE A 347 20.71 20.73 -14.12
C PHE A 347 19.18 20.58 -14.17
N ASP A 348 18.73 19.67 -15.03
CA ASP A 348 17.40 19.07 -14.96
C ASP A 348 17.52 17.65 -14.37
N VAL A 349 16.52 17.21 -13.63
CA VAL A 349 16.44 15.85 -13.07
C VAL A 349 15.02 15.31 -13.18
N ARG A 350 14.87 14.02 -13.45
CA ARG A 350 13.56 13.35 -13.31
C ARG A 350 13.26 13.16 -11.83
N LEU A 351 12.10 13.64 -11.37
CA LEU A 351 11.73 13.58 -9.96
C LEU A 351 11.62 12.12 -9.50
N GLY A 352 12.49 11.77 -8.56
CA GLY A 352 12.59 10.45 -7.96
C GLY A 352 13.78 9.64 -8.46
N SER A 353 13.82 8.38 -8.04
CA SER A 353 14.79 7.37 -8.44
C SER A 353 14.06 6.07 -8.76
N GLN A 354 14.71 5.18 -9.51
CA GLN A 354 14.29 3.79 -9.60
C GLN A 354 15.17 2.94 -8.67
N ILE A 355 14.59 1.98 -7.99
CA ILE A 355 15.33 1.01 -7.17
C ILE A 355 15.09 -0.36 -7.77
N LEU A 356 16.16 -1.00 -8.22
CA LEU A 356 16.16 -2.30 -8.86
C LEU A 356 16.88 -3.29 -7.96
N ARG A 357 16.36 -4.51 -7.83
CA ARG A 357 17.10 -5.61 -7.18
C ARG A 357 18.09 -6.18 -8.20
N VAL A 358 19.33 -6.44 -7.77
CA VAL A 358 20.40 -7.00 -8.62
C VAL A 358 20.75 -8.44 -8.26
#